data_AF-A0A2V9KVD5-F1
#
_entry.id   AF-A0A2V9KVD5-F1
#
_cell.length_a   1.000
_cell.length_b   1.000
_cell.length_c   1.000
_cell.angle_alpha   90.00
_cell.angle_beta   90.00
_cell.angle_gamma   90.00
#
_symmetry.space_group_name_H-M   'P 1'
#
loop_
_entity.id
_entity.type
_entity.pdbx_description
1 polymer ?
#
loop_
_entity_poly.entity_id
_entity_poly.type
_entity_poly.pdbx_seq_one_letter_code
_entity_poly.pdbx_strand_id
1 'polypeptide(L)'
;MLWRGRVLWGMMMFDEFRALTYLAGRPEVDPRRLGAFGMSMGATKAWWLAALDPRVRLCLDVCCLTDYEELIRINNLKGHGIYYYVPSLLKHFDTARINELIVPRPRLSVNGRKD
;
A
#
# COMPACT_ATOMS: atom_id res chain seq x y z
N MET A 1 -2.21 -18.35 11.65
CA MET A 1 -2.61 -17.53 10.48
C MET A 1 -2.02 -18.07 9.19
N LEU A 2 -0.68 -18.10 9.06
CA LEU A 2 0.03 -18.71 7.94
C LEU A 2 -0.39 -20.17 7.69
N TRP A 3 -0.57 -20.96 8.76
CA TRP A 3 -1.13 -22.32 8.72
C TRP A 3 -2.51 -22.45 8.06
N ARG A 4 -3.24 -21.35 7.89
CA ARG A 4 -4.55 -21.30 7.23
C ARG A 4 -4.49 -20.57 5.88
N GLY A 5 -3.31 -20.45 5.29
CA GLY A 5 -3.11 -19.79 4.00
C GLY A 5 -3.32 -18.27 4.00
N ARG A 6 -3.34 -17.61 5.18
CA ARG A 6 -3.50 -16.15 5.28
C ARG A 6 -2.13 -15.48 5.46
N VAL A 7 -1.94 -14.29 4.87
CA VAL A 7 -0.67 -13.52 4.87
C VAL A 7 -0.81 -12.19 5.61
N LEU A 8 0.20 -11.83 6.42
CA LEU A 8 0.08 -10.76 7.42
C LEU A 8 -0.21 -9.41 6.77
N TRP A 9 0.35 -9.18 5.58
CA TRP A 9 -0.01 -8.05 4.72
C TRP A 9 -1.52 -7.94 4.48
N GLY A 10 -2.19 -9.05 4.15
CA GLY A 10 -3.63 -9.07 3.90
C GLY A 10 -4.46 -8.74 5.13
N MET A 11 -4.01 -9.13 6.34
CA MET A 11 -4.66 -8.72 7.58
C MET A 11 -4.47 -7.22 7.85
N MET A 12 -3.27 -6.69 7.63
CA MET A 12 -3.00 -5.27 7.79
C MET A 12 -3.81 -4.42 6.81
N MET A 13 -3.95 -4.86 5.55
CA MET A 13 -4.78 -4.17 4.56
C MET A 13 -6.27 -4.28 4.90
N PHE A 14 -6.72 -5.39 5.49
CA PHE A 14 -8.09 -5.51 6.00
C PHE A 14 -8.39 -4.42 7.03
N ASP A 15 -7.48 -4.18 7.98
CA ASP A 15 -7.63 -3.10 8.96
C ASP A 15 -7.73 -1.72 8.29
N GLU A 16 -6.92 -1.45 7.25
CA GLU A 16 -7.02 -0.20 6.48
C GLU A 16 -8.37 -0.02 5.76
N PHE A 17 -8.90 -1.08 5.14
CA PHE A 17 -10.22 -1.02 4.51
C PHE A 17 -11.33 -0.76 5.54
N ARG A 18 -11.22 -1.34 6.74
CA ARG A 18 -12.17 -1.11 7.84
C ARG A 18 -12.03 0.31 8.39
N ALA A 19 -10.81 0.80 8.58
CA ALA A 19 -10.55 2.16 9.03
C ALA A 19 -11.10 3.21 8.04
N LEU A 20 -10.86 3.04 6.73
CA LEU A 20 -11.40 3.91 5.69
C LEU A 20 -12.93 3.90 5.67
N THR A 21 -13.53 2.72 5.81
CA THR A 21 -14.99 2.57 5.86
C THR A 21 -15.60 3.25 7.08
N TYR A 22 -14.97 3.10 8.24
CA TYR A 22 -15.38 3.81 9.45
C TYR A 22 -15.27 5.32 9.28
N LEU A 23 -14.13 5.81 8.79
CA LEU A 23 -13.88 7.23 8.55
C LEU A 23 -14.93 7.82 7.60
N ALA A 24 -15.25 7.12 6.50
CA ALA A 24 -16.25 7.55 5.53
C ALA A 24 -17.68 7.61 6.09
N GLY A 25 -17.97 6.89 7.18
CA GLY A 25 -19.27 6.88 7.85
C GLY A 25 -19.42 7.95 8.94
N ARG A 26 -18.39 8.74 9.23
CA ARG A 26 -18.42 9.80 10.23
C ARG A 26 -19.21 11.01 9.70
N PRO A 27 -20.13 11.61 10.48
CA PRO A 27 -20.94 12.75 10.03
C PRO A 27 -20.10 13.99 9.70
N GLU A 28 -18.92 14.14 10.29
CA GLU A 28 -17.98 15.24 10.05
C GLU A 28 -17.07 15.05 8.81
N VAL A 29 -17.13 13.90 8.14
CA VAL A 29 -16.28 13.57 6.99
C VAL A 29 -17.08 13.64 5.70
N ASP A 30 -16.58 14.32 4.67
CA ASP A 30 -17.13 14.20 3.31
C ASP A 30 -16.59 12.90 2.68
N PRO A 31 -17.42 11.86 2.47
CA PRO A 31 -16.97 10.58 1.92
C PRO A 31 -16.47 10.69 0.47
N ARG A 32 -16.68 11.83 -0.20
CA ARG A 32 -16.16 12.11 -1.54
C ARG A 32 -14.74 12.69 -1.51
N ARG A 33 -14.20 13.02 -0.34
CA ARG A 33 -12.89 13.67 -0.16
C ARG A 33 -11.96 12.86 0.75
N LEU A 34 -11.87 11.56 0.52
CA LEU A 34 -10.99 10.67 1.27
C LEU A 34 -9.60 10.59 0.63
N GLY A 35 -8.55 10.67 1.44
CA GLY A 35 -7.17 10.53 1.02
C GLY A 35 -6.42 9.53 1.90
N ALA A 36 -5.36 8.93 1.35
CA ALA A 36 -4.45 8.07 2.08
C ALA A 36 -3.07 8.72 2.13
N PHE A 37 -2.49 8.76 3.33
CA PHE A 37 -1.11 9.20 3.54
C PHE A 37 -0.38 8.16 4.37
N GLY A 38 0.90 7.93 4.07
CA GLY A 38 1.74 7.11 4.92
C GLY A 38 3.24 7.32 4.74
N MET A 39 3.99 6.87 5.74
CA MET A 39 5.45 6.91 5.79
C MET A 39 6.01 5.51 6.05
N SER A 40 7.12 5.15 5.41
CA SER A 40 7.75 3.83 5.54
C SER A 40 6.74 2.71 5.22
N MET A 41 6.55 1.72 6.10
CA MET A 41 5.50 0.69 5.91
C MET A 41 4.10 1.30 5.69
N GLY A 42 3.81 2.44 6.32
CA GLY A 42 2.56 3.17 6.09
C GLY A 42 2.44 3.69 4.67
N ALA A 43 3.55 4.07 4.02
CA ALA A 43 3.56 4.46 2.62
C ALA A 43 3.14 3.29 1.73
N THR A 44 3.71 2.10 1.92
CA THR A 44 3.28 0.87 1.23
C THR A 44 1.79 0.61 1.40
N LYS A 45 1.27 0.74 2.63
CA LYS A 45 -0.17 0.56 2.90
C LYS A 45 -1.01 1.63 2.20
N ALA A 46 -0.56 2.89 2.17
CA ALA A 46 -1.29 3.99 1.55
C ALA A 46 -1.48 3.77 0.05
N TRP A 47 -0.42 3.41 -0.70
CA TRP A 47 -0.55 3.18 -2.14
C TRP A 47 -1.23 1.84 -2.47
N TRP A 48 -1.14 0.82 -1.62
CA TRP A 48 -1.98 -0.38 -1.74
C TRP A 48 -3.46 -0.09 -1.49
N LEU A 49 -3.79 0.70 -0.46
CA LEU A 49 -5.16 1.08 -0.14
C LEU A 49 -5.75 1.91 -1.28
N ALA A 50 -4.98 2.87 -1.80
CA ALA A 50 -5.39 3.66 -2.94
C ALA A 50 -5.62 2.78 -4.19
N ALA A 51 -4.73 1.84 -4.48
CA ALA A 51 -4.87 0.93 -5.62
C ALA A 51 -6.13 0.05 -5.51
N LEU A 52 -6.46 -0.44 -4.32
CA LEU A 52 -7.54 -1.42 -4.11
C LEU A 52 -8.89 -0.81 -3.73
N ASP A 53 -8.93 0.42 -3.21
CA ASP A 53 -10.16 1.10 -2.83
C ASP A 53 -10.36 2.41 -3.63
N PRO A 54 -11.31 2.44 -4.59
CA PRO A 54 -11.53 3.62 -5.44
C PRO A 54 -12.11 4.82 -4.69
N ARG A 55 -12.51 4.67 -3.42
CA ARG A 55 -12.96 5.79 -2.58
C ARG A 55 -11.80 6.72 -2.20
N VAL A 56 -10.56 6.20 -2.16
CA VAL A 56 -9.37 7.03 -1.96
C VAL A 56 -9.16 7.90 -3.21
N ARG A 57 -9.28 9.22 -3.05
CA ARG A 57 -9.17 10.21 -4.13
C ARG A 57 -7.79 10.85 -4.26
N LEU A 58 -6.95 10.73 -3.22
CA LEU A 58 -5.59 11.26 -3.17
C LEU A 58 -4.69 10.27 -2.44
N CYS A 59 -3.51 9.99 -2.98
CA CYS A 59 -2.50 9.16 -2.32
C CYS A 59 -1.19 9.93 -2.13
N LEU A 60 -0.66 9.94 -0.91
CA LEU A 60 0.61 10.54 -0.56
C LEU A 60 1.48 9.51 0.15
N ASP A 61 2.70 9.26 -0.33
CA ASP A 61 3.60 8.29 0.27
C ASP A 61 5.02 8.85 0.43
N VAL A 62 5.66 8.53 1.57
CA VAL A 62 6.98 9.04 1.93
C VAL A 62 7.94 7.89 2.28
N CYS A 63 9.07 7.85 1.58
CA CYS A 63 10.21 6.95 1.76
C CYS A 63 9.87 5.45 1.65
N CYS A 64 8.91 5.06 0.81
CA CYS A 64 8.58 3.64 0.61
C CYS A 64 7.82 3.33 -0.69
N LEU A 65 8.38 3.75 -1.83
CA LEU A 65 8.01 3.23 -3.14
C LEU A 65 8.99 2.12 -3.57
N THR A 66 9.01 1.03 -2.81
CA THR A 66 9.93 -0.09 -3.04
C THR A 66 9.52 -0.88 -4.29
N ASP A 67 10.46 -1.04 -5.22
CA ASP A 67 10.32 -2.00 -6.31
C ASP A 67 10.69 -3.41 -5.82
N TYR A 68 9.77 -4.36 -6.00
CA TYR A 68 9.91 -5.71 -5.47
C TYR A 68 11.01 -6.50 -6.18
N GLU A 69 11.20 -6.32 -7.49
CA GLU A 69 12.24 -7.01 -8.26
C GLU A 69 13.62 -6.45 -7.90
N GLU A 70 13.74 -5.13 -7.73
CA GLU A 70 14.97 -4.50 -7.26
C GLU A 70 15.34 -4.95 -5.85
N LEU A 71 14.38 -5.09 -4.95
CA LEU A 71 14.62 -5.60 -3.59
C LEU A 71 15.22 -7.02 -3.60
N ILE A 72 14.76 -7.88 -4.53
CA ILE A 72 15.32 -9.21 -4.78
C ILE A 72 16.73 -9.08 -5.37
N ARG A 73 16.89 -8.26 -6.42
CA ARG A 73 18.16 -8.05 -7.14
C ARG A 73 19.31 -7.63 -6.22
N ILE A 74 19.03 -6.73 -5.28
CA ILE A 74 20.04 -6.25 -4.31
C ILE A 74 20.17 -7.13 -3.05
N ASN A 75 19.45 -8.25 -2.99
CA ASN A 75 19.45 -9.20 -1.86
C ASN A 75 19.13 -8.54 -0.50
N ASN A 76 18.18 -7.60 -0.48
CA ASN A 76 17.80 -6.86 0.73
C ASN A 76 16.46 -7.33 1.33
N LEU A 77 16.04 -8.56 1.04
CA LEU A 77 14.81 -9.16 1.59
C LEU A 77 14.80 -9.20 3.13
N LYS A 78 15.97 -9.32 3.77
CA LYS A 78 16.09 -9.26 5.23
C LYS A 78 15.71 -7.90 5.83
N GLY A 79 15.60 -6.86 5.01
CA GLY A 79 15.17 -5.52 5.44
C GLY A 79 13.70 -5.44 5.86
N HIS A 80 12.90 -6.45 5.52
CA HIS A 80 11.49 -6.53 5.88
C HIS A 80 11.15 -7.86 6.56
N GLY A 81 10.24 -7.80 7.54
CA GLY A 81 9.69 -8.99 8.18
C GLY A 81 8.62 -9.67 7.33
N ILE A 82 8.14 -10.82 7.78
CA ILE A 82 7.08 -11.60 7.09
C ILE A 82 5.79 -10.81 6.83
N TYR A 83 5.58 -9.70 7.56
CA TYR A 83 4.45 -8.79 7.37
C TYR A 83 4.39 -8.18 5.97
N TYR A 84 5.53 -8.02 5.30
CA TYR A 84 5.65 -7.31 4.03
C TYR A 84 5.34 -8.19 2.80
N TYR A 85 5.40 -9.51 2.97
CA TYR A 85 5.42 -10.44 1.85
C TYR A 85 4.04 -11.01 1.52
N VAL A 86 3.70 -10.99 0.24
CA VAL A 86 2.55 -11.67 -0.36
C VAL A 86 3.07 -12.77 -1.28
N PRO A 87 2.98 -14.06 -0.89
CA PRO A 87 3.47 -15.17 -1.70
C PRO A 87 2.84 -15.19 -3.09
N SER A 88 3.65 -15.46 -4.11
CA SER A 88 3.24 -15.50 -5.52
C SER A 88 2.73 -14.17 -6.12
N LEU A 89 2.86 -13.04 -5.44
CA LEU A 89 2.42 -11.74 -5.97
C LEU A 89 3.03 -11.44 -7.36
N LEU A 90 4.34 -11.63 -7.49
CA LEU A 90 5.10 -11.34 -8.73
C LEU A 90 4.69 -12.21 -9.93
N LYS A 91 3.92 -13.29 -9.72
CA LYS A 91 3.31 -14.03 -10.84
C LYS A 91 2.15 -13.28 -11.50
N HIS A 92 1.63 -12.24 -10.84
CA HIS A 92 0.40 -11.56 -11.21
C HIS A 92 0.57 -10.04 -11.28
N PHE A 93 1.30 -9.44 -10.34
CA PHE A 93 1.49 -8.00 -10.18
C PHE A 93 2.91 -7.68 -9.69
N ASP A 94 3.42 -6.54 -10.13
CA ASP A 94 4.63 -5.89 -9.62
C ASP A 94 4.26 -4.54 -8.95
N THR A 95 5.26 -3.84 -8.39
CA THR A 95 5.06 -2.54 -7.74
C THR A 95 4.44 -1.52 -8.70
N ALA A 96 4.90 -1.47 -9.95
CA ALA A 96 4.44 -0.51 -10.95
C ALA A 96 2.97 -0.74 -11.30
N ARG A 97 2.57 -1.98 -11.60
CA ARG A 97 1.20 -2.37 -11.95
C ARG A 97 0.22 -2.15 -10.81
N ILE A 98 0.65 -2.24 -9.55
CA ILE A 98 -0.21 -1.85 -8.41
C ILE A 98 -0.41 -0.34 -8.40
N ASN A 99 0.65 0.44 -8.61
CA ASN A 99 0.57 1.90 -8.65
C ASN A 99 -0.23 2.41 -9.86
N GLU A 100 -0.21 1.70 -11.00
CA GLU A 100 -1.02 2.00 -12.18
C GLU A 100 -2.52 2.00 -11.87
N LEU A 101 -2.99 1.16 -10.93
CA LEU A 101 -4.40 1.14 -10.51
C LEU A 101 -4.85 2.44 -9.82
N ILE A 102 -3.92 3.30 -9.41
CA ILE A 102 -4.22 4.61 -8.82
C ILE A 102 -4.59 5.61 -9.91
N VAL A 103 -4.02 5.50 -11.11
CA VAL A 103 -4.23 6.42 -12.24
C VAL A 103 -5.71 6.43 -12.66
N PRO A 104 -6.31 7.60 -12.96
CA PRO A 104 -5.73 8.95 -13.04
C PRO A 104 -5.81 9.76 -11.73
N ARG A 105 -6.03 9.11 -10.57
CA ARG A 105 -6.19 9.84 -9.31
C ARG A 105 -4.87 10.51 -8.88
N PRO A 106 -4.93 11.74 -8.31
CA PRO A 106 -3.76 12.44 -7.81
C PRO A 106 -2.90 11.58 -6.87
N ARG A 107 -1.60 11.52 -7.14
CA ARG A 107 -0.61 10.91 -6.25
C ARG A 107 0.68 11.72 -6.15
N LEU A 108 1.33 11.66 -5.00
CA LEU A 108 2.68 12.15 -4.79
C LEU A 108 3.46 11.12 -3.99
N SER A 109 4.61 10.71 -4.53
CA SER A 109 5.58 9.87 -3.84
C SER A 109 6.85 10.69 -3.60
N VAL A 110 7.32 10.71 -2.36
CA VAL A 110 8.54 11.42 -1.96
C VAL A 110 9.55 10.38 -1.46
N ASN A 111 10.62 10.17 -2.22
CA ASN A 111 11.71 9.25 -1.85
C ASN A 111 13.04 10.03 -1.76
N GLY A 112 13.96 9.57 -0.92
CA GLY A 112 15.23 10.25 -0.70
C GLY A 112 16.06 10.36 -1.98
N ARG A 113 16.84 11.43 -2.12
CA ARG A 113 17.68 11.68 -3.31
C ARG A 113 18.78 10.60 -3.51
N LYS A 114 19.09 9.81 -2.48
CA LYS A 114 20.12 8.76 -2.48
C LYS A 114 19.56 7.38 -2.04
N ASP A 115 18.23 7.25 -1.97
CA ASP A 115 17.59 5.95 -1.71
C ASP A 115 17.70 5.02 -2.93
#